data_AF-A0AAV7YN42-F1
#
_entry.id   AF-A0AAV7YN42-F1
#
_cell.length_a   1.000
_cell.length_b   1.000
_cell.length_c   1.000
_cell.angle_alpha   90.00
_cell.angle_beta   90.00
_cell.angle_gamma   90.00
#
_symmetry.space_group_name_H-M   'P 1'
#
loop_
_entity.id
_entity.type
_entity.pdbx_description
1 polymer ?
#
loop_
_entity_poly.entity_id
_entity_poly.type
_entity_poly.pdbx_seq_one_letter_code
_entity_poly.pdbx_strand_id
1 'polypeptide(L)'
;MKIVSLTFLLFFLAAVSAATPKEDDWKYCFDPWGFADICFEAYAIPDTLTVGIELTINGAVFVKEQISGEDICLDDDELLKLLELIPVLRPYKALINGMIALEGRINAEVFKVCLKFDDPVFTKDDFQADPHFDYNLMCIKDHCIAKGDEKLPHINIHF
;
A
#
# COMPACT_ATOMS: atom_id res chain seq x y z
N MET A 1 19.34 39.32 -62.11
CA MET A 1 18.28 38.82 -61.20
C MET A 1 18.26 37.30 -61.25
N LYS A 2 18.90 36.63 -60.30
CA LYS A 2 18.78 35.19 -60.03
C LYS A 2 19.10 34.98 -58.56
N ILE A 3 18.05 34.73 -57.78
CA ILE A 3 18.09 34.43 -56.34
C ILE A 3 18.38 32.94 -56.24
N VAL A 4 19.52 32.57 -55.65
CA VAL A 4 19.82 31.17 -55.30
C VAL A 4 19.34 30.98 -53.87
N SER A 5 18.15 30.40 -53.73
CA SER A 5 17.53 30.07 -52.45
C SER A 5 18.14 28.77 -51.91
N LEU A 6 19.02 28.91 -50.92
CA LEU A 6 19.62 27.79 -50.18
C LEU A 6 18.60 27.33 -49.13
N THR A 7 17.90 26.21 -49.38
CA THR A 7 16.92 25.67 -48.42
C THR A 7 17.56 24.53 -47.65
N PHE A 8 17.77 24.79 -46.36
CA PHE A 8 18.22 23.90 -45.29
C PHE A 8 17.23 22.73 -45.12
N LEU A 9 17.69 21.49 -45.20
CA LEU A 9 16.94 20.29 -44.81
C LEU A 9 17.57 19.72 -43.54
N LEU A 10 17.06 20.17 -42.39
CA LEU A 10 17.33 19.56 -41.08
C LEU A 10 16.40 18.35 -40.92
N PHE A 11 16.95 17.15 -41.08
CA PHE A 11 16.30 15.92 -40.64
C PHE A 11 16.31 15.89 -39.11
N PHE A 12 15.20 16.30 -38.48
CA PHE A 12 14.93 15.96 -37.09
C PHE A 12 14.50 14.48 -37.06
N LEU A 13 15.43 13.60 -36.68
CA LEU A 13 15.06 12.27 -36.17
C LEU A 13 14.35 12.49 -34.84
N ALA A 14 13.02 12.44 -34.85
CA ALA A 14 12.25 12.25 -33.64
C ALA A 14 12.53 10.82 -33.15
N ALA A 15 13.31 10.68 -32.08
CA ALA A 15 13.37 9.45 -31.33
C ALA A 15 11.97 9.22 -30.73
N VAL A 16 11.18 8.37 -31.38
CA VAL A 16 10.04 7.73 -30.72
C VAL A 16 10.65 6.84 -29.65
N SER A 17 10.77 7.37 -28.44
CA SER A 17 10.90 6.53 -27.25
C SER A 17 9.66 5.66 -27.25
N ALA A 18 9.82 4.40 -27.64
CA ALA A 18 8.83 3.38 -27.37
C ALA A 18 8.68 3.37 -25.85
N ALA A 19 7.59 3.94 -25.36
CA ALA A 19 7.15 3.67 -24.01
C ALA A 19 6.94 2.16 -23.95
N THR A 20 7.85 1.46 -23.28
CA THR A 20 7.58 0.10 -22.82
C THR A 20 6.26 0.15 -22.07
N PRO A 21 5.29 -0.73 -22.36
CA PRO A 21 4.06 -0.78 -21.58
C PRO A 21 4.48 -0.91 -20.13
N LYS A 22 4.09 0.07 -19.29
CA LYS A 22 4.23 -0.09 -17.85
C LYS A 22 3.27 -1.21 -17.48
N GLU A 23 3.80 -2.23 -16.82
CA GLU A 23 3.02 -3.23 -16.10
C GLU A 23 1.95 -2.54 -15.25
N ASP A 24 0.78 -3.18 -15.13
CA ASP A 24 -0.38 -2.56 -14.48
C ASP A 24 -0.22 -2.61 -12.96
N ASP A 25 0.49 -1.62 -12.41
CA ASP A 25 0.50 -1.37 -10.96
C ASP A 25 -0.93 -1.00 -10.51
N TRP A 26 -1.44 -1.71 -9.51
CA TRP A 26 -2.74 -1.41 -8.91
C TRP A 26 -2.54 -0.48 -7.71
N LYS A 27 -3.36 0.57 -7.60
CA LYS A 27 -3.31 1.49 -6.46
C LYS A 27 -4.72 1.88 -6.04
N TYR A 28 -4.98 1.81 -4.74
CA TYR A 28 -6.23 2.29 -4.15
C TYR A 28 -5.96 3.09 -2.87
N CYS A 29 -6.56 4.27 -2.76
CA CYS A 29 -6.46 5.14 -1.60
C CYS A 29 -7.83 5.48 -1.04
N PHE A 30 -7.97 5.50 0.28
CA PHE A 30 -9.19 5.82 1.01
C PHE A 30 -8.86 6.29 2.43
N ASP A 31 -9.81 6.92 3.08
CA ASP A 31 -9.70 7.37 4.48
C ASP A 31 -10.76 6.65 5.32
N PRO A 32 -10.46 5.43 5.81
CA PRO A 32 -11.44 4.65 6.57
C PRO A 32 -11.75 5.26 7.93
N TRP A 33 -10.89 6.17 8.42
CA TRP A 33 -10.98 6.68 9.78
C TRP A 33 -11.42 8.15 9.85
N GLY A 34 -11.42 8.86 8.72
CA GLY A 34 -11.71 10.30 8.64
C GLY A 34 -10.54 11.18 9.10
N PHE A 35 -9.35 10.61 9.26
CA PHE A 35 -8.19 11.31 9.82
C PHE A 35 -6.83 10.81 9.32
N ALA A 36 -6.80 9.82 8.43
CA ALA A 36 -5.56 9.41 7.77
C ALA A 36 -5.84 8.79 6.41
N ASP A 37 -5.17 9.30 5.38
CA ASP A 37 -5.23 8.69 4.05
C ASP A 37 -4.41 7.40 4.06
N ILE A 38 -5.04 6.30 3.67
CA ILE A 38 -4.41 4.99 3.54
C ILE A 38 -4.39 4.63 2.07
N CYS A 39 -3.21 4.31 1.56
CA CYS A 39 -3.01 3.86 0.19
C CYS A 39 -2.38 2.47 0.19
N PHE A 40 -2.96 1.59 -0.61
CA PHE A 40 -2.37 0.31 -0.98
C PHE A 40 -1.92 0.37 -2.42
N GLU A 41 -0.71 -0.14 -2.67
CA GLU A 41 -0.15 -0.28 -4.00
C GLU A 41 0.34 -1.71 -4.16
N ALA A 42 -0.06 -2.34 -5.26
CA ALA A 42 0.38 -3.66 -5.64
C ALA A 42 1.09 -3.53 -6.99
N TYR A 43 2.35 -3.97 -7.05
CA TYR A 43 3.22 -3.77 -8.20
C TYR A 43 3.95 -5.06 -8.57
N ALA A 44 4.20 -5.25 -9.86
CA ALA A 44 4.96 -6.38 -10.35
C ALA A 44 6.47 -6.23 -10.06
N ILE A 45 7.14 -7.35 -9.79
CA ILE A 45 8.60 -7.45 -9.65
C ILE A 45 9.11 -8.35 -10.77
N PRO A 46 9.52 -7.77 -11.92
CA PRO A 46 9.80 -8.54 -13.14
C PRO A 46 10.92 -9.57 -12.98
N ASP A 47 11.94 -9.23 -12.21
CA ASP A 47 13.12 -10.09 -12.01
C ASP A 47 12.78 -11.43 -11.35
N THR A 48 11.71 -11.46 -10.56
CA THR A 48 11.28 -12.62 -9.77
C THR A 48 9.91 -13.15 -10.14
N LEU A 49 9.16 -12.46 -11.03
CA LEU A 49 7.76 -12.75 -11.36
C LEU A 49 6.90 -12.83 -10.09
N THR A 50 7.10 -11.87 -9.18
CA THR A 50 6.35 -11.78 -7.91
C THR A 50 5.66 -10.44 -7.79
N VAL A 51 4.69 -10.33 -6.89
CA VAL A 51 4.03 -9.06 -6.57
C VAL A 51 4.57 -8.51 -5.27
N GLY A 52 4.91 -7.22 -5.28
CA GLY A 52 5.16 -6.43 -4.09
C GLY A 52 3.91 -5.68 -3.67
N ILE A 53 3.68 -5.57 -2.36
CA ILE A 53 2.65 -4.71 -1.77
C ILE A 53 3.31 -3.62 -0.98
N GLU A 54 2.82 -2.40 -1.16
CA GLU A 54 3.18 -1.24 -0.37
C GLU A 54 1.95 -0.66 0.34
N LEU A 55 2.05 -0.51 1.66
CA LEU A 55 1.06 0.21 2.47
C LEU A 55 1.63 1.57 2.87
N THR A 56 0.94 2.62 2.50
CA THR A 56 1.28 4.00 2.85
C THR A 56 0.16 4.63 3.68
N ILE A 57 0.51 5.25 4.81
CA ILE A 57 -0.45 5.98 5.66
C ILE A 57 0.06 7.42 5.83
N ASN A 58 -0.75 8.41 5.44
CA ASN A 58 -0.37 9.83 5.38
C ASN A 58 0.93 10.09 4.61
N GLY A 59 1.18 9.32 3.53
CA GLY A 59 2.38 9.43 2.71
C GLY A 59 3.63 8.75 3.28
N ALA A 60 3.58 8.19 4.49
CA ALA A 60 4.66 7.38 5.05
C ALA A 60 4.46 5.90 4.72
N VAL A 61 5.52 5.24 4.23
CA VAL A 61 5.51 3.80 3.92
C VAL A 61 5.69 3.00 5.20
N PHE A 62 4.81 2.02 5.41
CA PHE A 62 4.89 1.07 6.51
C PHE A 62 5.32 -0.27 5.96
N VAL A 63 4.43 -0.95 5.24
CA VAL A 63 4.76 -2.26 4.68
C VAL A 63 5.35 -2.14 3.28
N LYS A 64 6.39 -2.94 3.03
CA LYS A 64 6.87 -3.26 1.69
C LYS A 64 7.26 -4.74 1.65
N GLU A 65 6.35 -5.60 1.24
CA GLU A 65 6.55 -7.06 1.28
C GLU A 65 6.25 -7.73 -0.05
N GLN A 66 6.92 -8.86 -0.31
CA GLN A 66 6.56 -9.76 -1.39
C GLN A 66 5.51 -10.75 -0.89
N ILE A 67 4.38 -10.83 -1.58
CA ILE A 67 3.27 -11.67 -1.10
C ILE A 67 3.58 -13.15 -1.35
N SER A 68 3.45 -13.96 -0.31
CA SER A 68 3.36 -15.43 -0.42
C SER A 68 2.27 -16.03 0.48
N GLY A 69 1.45 -15.19 1.10
CA GLY A 69 0.43 -15.56 2.09
C GLY A 69 -0.89 -14.83 1.89
N GLU A 70 -1.81 -15.04 2.83
CA GLU A 70 -3.20 -14.55 2.77
C GLU A 70 -3.38 -13.19 3.45
N ASP A 71 -2.46 -12.77 4.32
CA ASP A 71 -2.51 -11.50 5.03
C ASP A 71 -1.15 -10.85 5.24
N ILE A 72 -1.18 -9.53 5.37
CA ILE A 72 -0.06 -8.64 5.60
C ILE A 72 -0.49 -7.66 6.67
N CYS A 73 0.13 -7.72 7.85
CA CYS A 73 -0.21 -6.88 8.99
C CYS A 73 0.98 -6.01 9.38
N LEU A 74 0.68 -4.81 9.88
CA LEU A 74 1.71 -3.98 10.52
C LEU A 74 2.26 -4.69 11.77
N ASP A 75 3.58 -4.67 11.91
CA ASP A 75 4.25 -5.17 13.11
C ASP A 75 4.11 -4.19 14.30
N ASP A 76 4.55 -4.62 15.48
CA ASP A 76 4.45 -3.82 16.70
C ASP A 76 5.18 -2.46 16.58
N ASP A 77 6.33 -2.42 15.90
CA ASP A 77 7.13 -1.20 15.73
C ASP A 77 6.45 -0.22 14.76
N GLU A 78 5.84 -0.74 13.69
CA GLU A 78 5.04 0.00 12.73
C GLU A 78 3.75 0.55 13.35
N LEU A 79 3.05 -0.27 14.14
CA LEU A 79 1.88 0.17 14.90
C LEU A 79 2.25 1.29 15.90
N LEU A 80 3.42 1.22 16.54
CA LEU A 80 3.89 2.31 17.41
C LEU A 80 4.16 3.60 16.63
N LYS A 81 4.72 3.52 15.41
CA LYS A 81 4.92 4.70 14.54
C LYS A 81 3.60 5.37 14.18
N LEU A 82 2.52 4.61 13.99
CA LEU A 82 1.19 5.18 13.73
C LEU A 82 0.73 6.13 14.84
N LEU A 83 1.05 5.83 16.11
CA LEU A 83 0.69 6.67 17.25
C LEU A 83 1.34 8.06 17.19
N GLU A 84 2.49 8.15 16.53
CA GLU A 84 3.23 9.40 16.38
C GLU A 84 2.69 10.21 15.20
N LEU A 85 2.36 9.50 14.10
CA LEU A 85 1.91 10.06 12.84
C LEU A 85 0.44 10.46 12.83
N ILE A 86 -0.40 9.80 13.63
CA ILE A 86 -1.84 10.07 13.71
C ILE A 86 -2.16 10.78 15.03
N PRO A 87 -2.46 12.10 15.01
CA PRO A 87 -2.62 12.88 16.24
C PRO A 87 -3.67 12.37 17.21
N VAL A 88 -4.78 11.79 16.71
CA VAL A 88 -5.86 11.25 17.56
C VAL A 88 -5.42 10.00 18.34
N LEU A 89 -4.40 9.27 17.86
CA LEU A 89 -3.88 8.09 18.53
C LEU A 89 -2.82 8.41 19.59
N ARG A 90 -2.19 9.60 19.51
CA ARG A 90 -1.11 10.03 20.41
C ARG A 90 -1.44 9.90 21.92
N PRO A 91 -2.64 10.26 22.41
CA PRO A 91 -2.97 10.14 23.83
C PRO A 91 -2.91 8.71 24.36
N TYR A 92 -3.01 7.71 23.48
CA TYR A 92 -3.05 6.30 23.83
C TYR A 92 -1.66 5.65 23.92
N LYS A 93 -0.58 6.36 23.53
CA LYS A 93 0.80 5.83 23.56
C LYS A 93 1.21 5.30 24.92
N ALA A 94 0.86 6.00 26.00
CA ALA A 94 1.18 5.55 27.36
C ALA A 94 0.49 4.23 27.73
N LEU A 95 -0.77 4.05 27.28
CA LEU A 95 -1.52 2.82 27.51
C LEU A 95 -0.88 1.66 26.73
N ILE A 96 -0.54 1.86 25.46
CA ILE A 96 0.07 0.84 24.61
C ILE A 96 1.44 0.42 25.13
N ASN A 97 2.28 1.39 25.52
CA ASN A 97 3.55 1.09 26.17
C ASN A 97 3.37 0.27 27.44
N GLY A 98 2.31 0.54 28.21
CA GLY A 98 1.93 -0.26 29.37
C GLY A 98 1.56 -1.70 29.02
N MET A 99 0.78 -1.91 27.93
CA MET A 99 0.43 -3.25 27.44
C MET A 99 1.69 -4.01 26.97
N ILE A 100 2.55 -3.37 26.17
CA ILE A 100 3.81 -3.98 25.71
C ILE A 100 4.70 -4.35 26.90
N ALA A 101 4.79 -3.50 27.92
CA ALA A 101 5.57 -3.79 29.11
C ALA A 101 5.03 -5.00 29.91
N LEU A 102 3.74 -5.30 29.81
CA LEU A 102 3.10 -6.42 30.50
C LEU A 102 3.09 -7.71 29.66
N GLU A 103 2.81 -7.61 28.36
CA GLU A 103 2.55 -8.74 27.46
C GLU A 103 3.69 -9.00 26.46
N GLY A 104 4.67 -8.10 26.37
CA GLY A 104 5.80 -8.16 25.45
C GLY A 104 5.47 -7.80 24.00
N ARG A 105 4.21 -7.46 23.70
CA ARG A 105 3.71 -7.15 22.35
C ARG A 105 2.43 -6.31 22.39
N ILE A 106 2.01 -5.79 21.23
CA ILE A 106 0.69 -5.17 21.10
C ILE A 106 -0.36 -6.26 20.84
N ASN A 107 -1.45 -6.23 21.60
CA ASN A 107 -2.56 -7.16 21.38
C ASN A 107 -3.35 -6.74 20.12
N ALA A 108 -3.48 -7.65 19.15
CA ALA A 108 -4.21 -7.42 17.90
C ALA A 108 -5.73 -7.21 18.08
N GLU A 109 -6.30 -7.60 19.22
CA GLU A 109 -7.67 -7.23 19.60
C GLU A 109 -7.78 -5.74 19.94
N VAL A 110 -6.70 -5.12 20.42
CA VAL A 110 -6.64 -3.71 20.81
C VAL A 110 -6.20 -2.83 19.65
N PHE A 111 -5.13 -3.21 18.95
CA PHE A 111 -4.59 -2.43 17.86
C PHE A 111 -4.03 -3.34 16.76
N LYS A 112 -4.63 -3.25 15.57
CA LYS A 112 -4.31 -4.06 14.39
C LYS A 112 -4.58 -3.26 13.12
N VAL A 113 -3.72 -3.39 12.13
CA VAL A 113 -3.89 -2.85 10.78
C VAL A 113 -3.37 -3.90 9.81
N CYS A 114 -4.25 -4.51 9.02
CA CYS A 114 -3.90 -5.59 8.11
C CYS A 114 -4.57 -5.41 6.74
N LEU A 115 -3.84 -5.81 5.71
CA LEU A 115 -4.38 -6.09 4.38
C LEU A 115 -4.47 -7.61 4.24
N LYS A 116 -5.66 -8.12 3.94
CA LYS A 116 -5.89 -9.53 3.63
C LYS A 116 -6.24 -9.70 2.17
N PHE A 117 -6.01 -10.88 1.64
CA PHE A 117 -6.32 -11.26 0.28
C PHE A 117 -7.21 -12.49 0.30
N ASP A 118 -8.44 -12.33 -0.13
CA ASP A 118 -9.33 -13.45 -0.40
C ASP A 118 -9.01 -14.03 -1.77
N ASP A 119 -8.93 -15.37 -1.83
CA ASP A 119 -8.71 -16.16 -3.04
C ASP A 119 -7.56 -15.68 -3.95
N PRO A 120 -6.34 -15.48 -3.43
CA PRO A 120 -5.24 -15.00 -4.25
C PRO A 120 -4.86 -16.04 -5.31
N VAL A 121 -4.97 -15.65 -6.58
CA VAL A 121 -4.60 -16.47 -7.74
C VAL A 121 -3.25 -16.00 -8.26
N PHE A 122 -2.24 -16.84 -8.08
CA PHE A 122 -0.92 -16.65 -8.68
C PHE A 122 -0.80 -17.56 -9.90
N THR A 123 -0.69 -16.95 -11.07
CA THR A 123 -0.28 -17.65 -12.30
C THR A 123 1.09 -17.17 -12.74
N LYS A 124 1.59 -17.74 -13.84
CA LYS A 124 2.85 -17.30 -14.42
C LYS A 124 2.78 -15.87 -14.97
N ASP A 125 1.61 -15.48 -15.45
CA ASP A 125 1.41 -14.24 -16.22
C ASP A 125 0.56 -13.23 -15.44
N ASP A 126 -0.14 -13.65 -14.39
CA ASP A 126 -1.11 -12.84 -13.66
C ASP A 126 -1.06 -13.05 -12.14
N PHE A 127 -1.31 -11.98 -11.39
CA PHE A 127 -1.74 -12.01 -10.00
C PHE A 127 -3.12 -11.38 -9.87
N GLN A 128 -4.06 -12.11 -9.28
CA GLN A 128 -5.41 -11.62 -8.98
C GLN A 128 -5.74 -11.87 -7.52
N ALA A 129 -6.42 -10.93 -6.88
CA ALA A 129 -6.89 -11.09 -5.50
C ALA A 129 -8.05 -10.15 -5.19
N ASP A 130 -8.88 -10.53 -4.22
CA ASP A 130 -9.86 -9.64 -3.60
C ASP A 130 -9.32 -9.13 -2.26
N PRO A 131 -8.72 -7.92 -2.23
CA PRO A 131 -8.18 -7.36 -1.01
C PRO A 131 -9.22 -6.87 0.00
N HIS A 132 -8.88 -7.01 1.28
CA HIS A 132 -9.66 -6.63 2.44
C HIS A 132 -8.81 -5.86 3.44
N PHE A 133 -9.25 -4.68 3.87
CA PHE A 133 -8.57 -3.90 4.90
C PHE A 133 -9.22 -4.12 6.27
N ASP A 134 -8.59 -4.93 7.11
CA ASP A 134 -9.05 -5.31 8.44
C ASP A 134 -8.26 -4.54 9.52
N TYR A 135 -8.95 -3.72 10.30
CA TYR A 135 -8.33 -2.87 11.30
C TYR A 135 -9.12 -2.78 12.61
N ASN A 136 -8.37 -2.68 13.71
CA ASN A 136 -8.83 -2.31 15.03
C ASN A 136 -7.94 -1.16 15.51
N LEU A 137 -8.51 0.01 15.80
CA LEU A 137 -7.76 1.13 16.38
C LEU A 137 -8.21 1.36 17.82
N MET A 138 -7.36 0.99 18.76
CA MET A 138 -7.54 1.21 20.20
C MET A 138 -8.86 0.70 20.76
N CYS A 139 -9.14 -0.58 20.52
CA CYS A 139 -10.33 -1.27 21.01
C CYS A 139 -10.15 -1.76 22.45
N ILE A 140 -11.07 -1.40 23.36
CA ILE A 140 -11.11 -1.90 24.73
C ILE A 140 -12.57 -2.18 25.09
N LYS A 141 -12.88 -3.44 25.43
CA LYS A 141 -14.25 -3.86 25.84
C LYS A 141 -15.32 -3.31 24.89
N ASP A 142 -15.14 -3.59 23.60
CA ASP A 142 -16.02 -3.17 22.48
C ASP A 142 -16.05 -1.67 22.14
N HIS A 143 -15.29 -0.84 22.84
CA HIS A 143 -15.12 0.57 22.49
C HIS A 143 -13.82 0.78 21.70
N CYS A 144 -13.95 1.17 20.43
CA CYS A 144 -12.82 1.46 19.55
C CYS A 144 -12.83 2.92 19.12
N ILE A 145 -11.67 3.47 18.77
CA ILE A 145 -11.60 4.73 18.01
C ILE A 145 -12.14 4.48 16.60
N ALA A 146 -11.68 3.40 15.98
CA ALA A 146 -12.19 2.91 14.71
C ALA A 146 -12.02 1.39 14.64
N LYS A 147 -12.93 0.72 13.92
CA LYS A 147 -12.84 -0.71 13.62
C LYS A 147 -13.60 -0.98 12.33
N GLY A 148 -13.04 -1.80 11.46
CA GLY A 148 -13.68 -2.15 10.20
C GLY A 148 -12.97 -3.27 9.47
N ASP A 149 -13.66 -3.78 8.45
CA ASP A 149 -13.20 -4.76 7.48
C ASP A 149 -13.73 -4.30 6.12
N GLU A 150 -12.92 -3.51 5.43
CA GLU A 150 -13.32 -2.82 4.21
C GLU A 150 -12.89 -3.62 2.99
N LYS A 151 -13.85 -4.01 2.16
CA LYS A 151 -13.56 -4.59 0.84
C LYS A 151 -12.94 -3.53 -0.05
N LEU A 152 -11.76 -3.82 -0.58
CA LEU A 152 -11.09 -2.96 -1.55
C LEU A 152 -11.40 -3.46 -2.99
N PRO A 153 -11.19 -2.62 -4.02
CA PRO A 153 -11.36 -3.07 -5.40
C PRO A 153 -10.47 -4.27 -5.74
N HIS A 154 -10.97 -5.15 -6.61
CA HIS A 154 -10.22 -6.30 -7.11
C HIS A 154 -8.85 -5.89 -7.69
N ILE A 155 -7.82 -6.68 -7.39
CA ILE A 155 -6.47 -6.53 -7.93
C ILE A 155 -6.34 -7.46 -9.13
N ASN A 156 -5.81 -6.94 -10.23
CA ASN A 156 -5.36 -7.73 -11.36
C ASN A 156 -4.06 -7.12 -11.91
N ILE A 157 -2.95 -7.84 -11.76
CA ILE A 157 -1.61 -7.44 -12.20
C ILE A 157 -1.14 -8.45 -13.22
N HIS A 158 -0.62 -7.95 -14.34
CA HIS A 158 -0.03 -8.74 -15.41
C HIS A 158 1.51 -8.63 -15.37
N PHE A 159 2.23 -9.76 -15.40
CA PHE A 159 3.70 -9.85 -15.41
C PHE A 159 4.30 -9.77 -16.81
#